data_AF-A0A2S9YYF7-F1
#
_entry.id   AF-A0A2S9YYF7-F1
#
_cell.length_a   1.000
_cell.length_b   1.000
_cell.length_c   1.000
_cell.angle_alpha   90.00
_cell.angle_beta   90.00
_cell.angle_gamma   90.00
#
_symmetry.space_group_name_H-M   'P 1'
#
loop_
_entity.id
_entity.type
_entity.pdbx_description
1 polymer ?
#
loop_
_entity_poly.entity_id
_entity_poly.type
_entity_poly.pdbx_seq_one_letter_code
_entity_poly.pdbx_strand_id
1 'polypeptide(L)'
;MSRKKTFPCGHNGKGRFCHHCAALKASEGASNAGKGDTSSSKDEPDPAEDKEAWRETFEQDPIPLAHLPNKGLVRKARVILEEIGKGAPWHQFNGKRLQHDRNVVSIPLGRRYRILFRTDDGAPQPVEVMSHESYNGTKPGRR
;
A
#
# COMPACT_ATOMS: atom_id res chain seq x y z
N MET A 1 12.90 0.86 -28.22
CA MET A 1 12.34 0.06 -27.10
C MET A 1 13.33 -1.03 -26.71
N SER A 2 13.83 -1.07 -25.48
CA SER A 2 14.83 -2.09 -25.08
C SER A 2 14.18 -3.46 -24.91
N ARG A 3 14.67 -4.46 -25.67
CA ARG A 3 14.18 -5.85 -25.69
C ARG A 3 14.52 -6.55 -24.38
N LYS A 4 13.58 -7.33 -23.84
CA LYS A 4 13.82 -8.20 -22.68
C LYS A 4 14.68 -9.38 -23.15
N LYS A 5 15.59 -9.84 -22.30
CA LYS A 5 16.37 -11.06 -22.50
C LYS A 5 15.95 -12.13 -21.50
N THR A 6 16.08 -13.39 -21.88
CA THR A 6 15.88 -14.53 -21.00
C THR A 6 17.19 -14.83 -20.27
N PHE A 7 17.15 -14.90 -18.95
CA PHE A 7 18.28 -15.28 -18.12
C PHE A 7 18.47 -16.80 -18.12
N PRO A 8 19.67 -17.32 -17.80
CA PRO A 8 19.92 -18.77 -17.70
C PRO A 8 19.00 -19.49 -16.70
N CYS A 9 18.45 -18.75 -15.72
CA CYS A 9 17.44 -19.26 -14.78
C CYS A 9 16.01 -19.31 -15.35
N GLY A 10 15.80 -19.10 -16.66
CA GLY A 10 14.49 -19.12 -17.33
C GLY A 10 13.64 -17.85 -17.22
N HIS A 11 14.03 -16.88 -16.39
CA HIS A 11 13.27 -15.64 -16.17
C HIS A 11 13.58 -14.55 -17.20
N ASN A 12 12.63 -13.65 -17.47
CA ASN A 12 12.80 -12.57 -18.45
C ASN A 12 13.05 -11.21 -17.78
N GLY A 13 14.04 -10.45 -18.23
CA GLY A 13 14.29 -9.11 -17.72
C GLY A 13 15.23 -8.26 -18.58
N LYS A 14 15.49 -7.04 -18.12
CA LYS A 14 16.36 -6.06 -18.81
C LYS A 14 17.66 -5.77 -18.03
N GLY A 15 17.80 -6.36 -16.85
CA GLY A 15 18.92 -6.13 -15.93
C GLY A 15 20.16 -6.96 -16.28
N ARG A 16 21.25 -6.69 -15.56
CA ARG A 16 22.48 -7.51 -15.62
C ARG A 16 22.31 -8.85 -14.91
N PHE A 17 21.43 -8.92 -13.91
CA PHE A 17 21.14 -10.12 -13.13
C PHE A 17 19.62 -10.33 -12.97
N CYS A 18 19.23 -11.56 -12.63
CA CYS A 18 17.83 -11.91 -12.37
C CYS A 18 17.42 -11.46 -10.97
N HIS A 19 16.53 -10.46 -10.89
CA HIS A 19 16.00 -9.96 -9.61
C HIS A 19 15.11 -10.98 -8.88
N HIS A 20 14.46 -11.90 -9.61
CA HIS A 20 13.64 -12.94 -9.00
C HIS A 20 14.50 -13.93 -8.20
N CYS A 21 15.60 -14.41 -8.80
CA CYS A 21 16.56 -15.27 -8.11
C CYS A 21 17.32 -14.53 -7.00
N ALA A 22 17.56 -13.23 -7.15
CA ALA A 22 18.20 -12.43 -6.09
C ALA A 22 17.30 -12.29 -4.85
N ALA A 23 15.99 -12.14 -5.06
CA ALA A 23 15.03 -12.08 -3.95
C ALA A 23 14.92 -13.42 -3.20
N LEU A 24 14.89 -14.55 -3.93
CA LEU A 24 14.87 -15.89 -3.31
C LEU A 24 16.12 -16.16 -2.46
N LYS A 25 17.30 -15.78 -2.96
CA LYS A 25 18.54 -15.90 -2.20
C LYS A 25 18.59 -14.99 -0.96
N ALA A 26 17.96 -13.82 -1.03
CA ALA A 26 17.84 -12.93 0.12
C ALA A 26 16.92 -13.50 1.21
N SER A 27 15.90 -14.29 0.84
CA SER A 27 15.03 -14.98 1.80
C SER A 27 15.65 -16.26 2.39
N GLU A 28 16.55 -16.94 1.66
CA GLU A 28 17.18 -18.19 2.14
C GLU A 28 18.35 -17.95 3.14
N GLY A 29 18.88 -16.72 3.23
CA GLY A 29 20.00 -16.38 4.11
C GLY A 29 19.64 -16.06 5.57
N ALA A 30 18.36 -16.02 5.94
CA ALA A 30 17.90 -15.56 7.27
C ALA A 30 17.41 -16.68 8.19
N SER A 31 17.57 -17.96 7.83
CA SER A 31 16.97 -19.08 8.57
C SER A 31 17.99 -20.19 8.86
N ASN A 32 18.92 -19.93 9.79
CA ASN A 32 19.62 -21.03 10.47
C ASN A 32 19.96 -20.67 11.92
N ALA A 33 19.02 -20.95 12.83
CA ALA A 33 19.27 -21.22 14.24
C ALA A 33 18.06 -21.96 14.87
N GLY A 34 18.15 -23.30 14.95
CA GLY A 34 17.75 -24.08 16.13
C GLY A 34 16.26 -24.36 16.44
N LYS A 35 15.82 -25.57 16.05
CA LYS A 35 15.08 -26.62 16.82
C LYS A 35 13.78 -26.28 17.59
N GLY A 36 12.71 -26.99 17.21
CA GLY A 36 11.56 -27.30 18.07
C GLY A 36 10.65 -28.34 17.42
N ASP A 37 10.75 -29.59 17.90
CA ASP A 37 9.75 -30.64 17.73
C ASP A 37 8.38 -30.14 18.21
N THR A 38 7.37 -30.09 17.35
CA THR A 38 5.94 -30.19 17.72
C THR A 38 5.15 -30.44 16.45
N SER A 39 4.69 -31.68 16.33
CA SER A 39 3.40 -32.12 15.79
C SER A 39 2.54 -31.07 15.07
N SER A 40 2.36 -31.33 13.78
CA SER A 40 1.20 -31.02 12.96
C SER A 40 -0.09 -30.75 13.74
N SER A 41 -0.46 -29.47 13.86
CA SER A 41 -1.85 -29.03 13.83
C SER A 41 -1.96 -28.04 12.68
N LYS A 42 -2.33 -28.57 11.53
CA LYS A 42 -2.64 -27.81 10.32
C LYS A 42 -4.08 -27.32 10.47
N ASP A 43 -4.27 -26.31 11.31
CA ASP A 43 -5.44 -25.43 11.29
C ASP A 43 -5.18 -24.42 10.16
N GLU A 44 -5.46 -24.85 8.92
CA GLU A 44 -5.58 -23.91 7.81
C GLU A 44 -6.99 -23.29 7.92
N PRO A 45 -7.12 -22.00 8.25
CA PRO A 45 -8.43 -21.36 8.21
C PRO A 45 -8.98 -21.39 6.79
N ASP A 46 -10.29 -21.58 6.68
CA ASP A 46 -10.98 -21.73 5.40
C ASP A 46 -10.77 -20.45 4.55
N PRO A 47 -10.36 -20.54 3.26
CA PRO A 47 -10.08 -19.37 2.42
C PRO A 47 -11.32 -18.50 2.13
N ALA A 48 -12.51 -18.95 2.54
CA ALA A 48 -13.75 -18.18 2.56
C ALA A 48 -13.85 -17.29 3.80
N GLU A 49 -13.53 -17.80 4.99
CA GLU A 49 -13.52 -17.05 6.26
C GLU A 49 -12.52 -15.89 6.18
N ASP A 50 -11.35 -16.12 5.59
CA ASP A 50 -10.34 -15.08 5.34
C ASP A 50 -10.82 -13.94 4.43
N LYS A 51 -11.82 -14.17 3.56
CA LYS A 51 -12.39 -13.13 2.70
C LYS A 51 -13.49 -12.35 3.39
N GLU A 52 -14.31 -13.01 4.19
CA GLU A 52 -15.36 -12.38 5.00
C GLU A 52 -14.74 -11.55 6.12
N ALA A 53 -13.82 -12.12 6.90
CA ALA A 53 -13.05 -11.39 7.91
C ALA A 53 -12.31 -10.20 7.29
N TRP A 54 -11.72 -10.37 6.09
CA TRP A 54 -11.08 -9.26 5.39
C TRP A 54 -12.07 -8.14 5.02
N ARG A 55 -13.31 -8.48 4.64
CA ARG A 55 -14.35 -7.48 4.34
C ARG A 55 -14.81 -6.75 5.60
N GLU A 56 -15.00 -7.45 6.69
CA GLU A 56 -15.41 -6.88 7.97
C GLU A 56 -14.38 -5.88 8.51
N THR A 57 -13.08 -6.09 8.25
CA THR A 57 -12.05 -5.12 8.67
C THR A 57 -12.22 -3.72 8.06
N PHE A 58 -12.99 -3.56 6.98
CA PHE A 58 -13.22 -2.25 6.38
C PHE A 58 -14.18 -1.37 7.20
N GLU A 59 -15.04 -1.94 8.04
CA GLU A 59 -15.95 -1.16 8.89
C GLU A 59 -15.22 -0.45 10.03
N GLN A 60 -14.03 -0.93 10.37
CA GLN A 60 -13.15 -0.35 11.39
C GLN A 60 -12.25 0.75 10.84
N ASP A 61 -12.16 0.90 9.51
CA ASP A 61 -11.32 1.91 8.90
C ASP A 61 -11.98 3.31 9.00
N PRO A 62 -11.23 4.37 9.36
CA PRO A 62 -11.78 5.72 9.53
C PRO A 62 -12.27 6.35 8.21
N ILE A 63 -11.89 5.78 7.07
CA ILE A 63 -12.32 6.17 5.73
C ILE A 63 -12.55 4.93 4.86
N PRO A 64 -13.41 4.99 3.83
CA PRO A 64 -13.60 3.87 2.93
C PRO A 64 -12.31 3.48 2.20
N LEU A 65 -11.88 2.22 2.34
CA LEU A 65 -10.71 1.65 1.63
C LEU A 65 -11.07 0.50 0.69
N ALA A 66 -12.32 0.03 0.71
CA ALA A 66 -12.75 -1.18 0.01
C ALA A 66 -12.65 -1.10 -1.52
N HIS A 67 -12.65 0.11 -2.09
CA HIS A 67 -12.51 0.34 -3.53
C HIS A 67 -11.07 0.24 -4.05
N LEU A 68 -10.08 0.06 -3.17
CA LEU A 68 -8.70 -0.13 -3.57
C LEU A 68 -8.49 -1.49 -4.25
N PRO A 69 -7.77 -1.55 -5.37
CA PRO A 69 -7.72 -2.74 -6.23
C PRO A 69 -6.87 -3.88 -5.65
N ASN A 70 -6.06 -3.62 -4.63
CA ASN A 70 -5.22 -4.65 -4.02
C ASN A 70 -5.07 -4.47 -2.51
N LYS A 71 -4.88 -5.59 -1.80
CA LYS A 71 -4.71 -5.62 -0.34
C LYS A 71 -3.46 -4.85 0.12
N GLY A 72 -2.42 -4.76 -0.71
CA GLY A 72 -1.19 -4.03 -0.39
C GLY A 72 -1.41 -2.51 -0.25
N LEU A 73 -2.26 -1.92 -1.09
CA LEU A 73 -2.66 -0.52 -1.00
C LEU A 73 -3.51 -0.26 0.24
N VAL A 74 -4.42 -1.18 0.57
CA VAL A 74 -5.23 -1.11 1.81
C VAL A 74 -4.33 -1.12 3.03
N ARG A 75 -3.40 -2.09 3.14
CA ARG A 75 -2.44 -2.16 4.25
C ARG A 75 -1.61 -0.89 4.36
N LYS A 76 -1.12 -0.36 3.23
CA LYS A 76 -0.35 0.89 3.22
C LYS A 76 -1.19 2.09 3.69
N ALA A 77 -2.44 2.17 3.26
CA ALA A 77 -3.36 3.22 3.69
C ALA A 77 -3.59 3.15 5.22
N ARG A 78 -3.84 1.95 5.76
CA ARG A 78 -3.99 1.74 7.21
C ARG A 78 -2.76 2.19 8.01
N VAL A 79 -1.56 1.83 7.56
CA VAL A 79 -0.30 2.28 8.21
C VAL A 79 -0.21 3.81 8.22
N ILE A 80 -0.52 4.48 7.10
CA ILE A 80 -0.47 5.94 7.03
C ILE A 80 -1.53 6.58 7.95
N LEU A 81 -2.74 6.04 7.97
CA LEU A 81 -3.84 6.50 8.82
C LEU A 81 -3.47 6.39 10.31
N GLU A 82 -2.96 5.24 10.71
CA GLU A 82 -2.55 4.97 12.09
C GLU A 82 -1.41 5.89 12.52
N GLU A 83 -0.33 5.97 11.73
CA GLU A 83 0.84 6.79 12.07
C GLU A 83 0.52 8.28 12.11
N ILE A 84 -0.30 8.79 11.18
CA ILE A 84 -0.75 10.18 11.22
C ILE A 84 -1.68 10.42 12.41
N GLY A 85 -2.56 9.46 12.75
CA GLY A 85 -3.40 9.51 13.94
C GLY A 85 -2.59 9.59 15.24
N LYS A 86 -1.41 8.95 15.29
CA LYS A 86 -0.44 9.05 16.40
C LYS A 86 0.34 10.38 16.41
N GLY A 87 0.11 11.27 15.45
CA GLY A 87 0.78 12.58 15.35
C GLY A 87 2.01 12.59 14.45
N ALA A 88 2.27 11.52 13.70
CA ALA A 88 3.43 11.48 12.83
C ALA A 88 3.28 12.46 11.63
N PRO A 89 4.35 13.16 11.22
CA PRO A 89 4.26 14.20 10.20
C PRO A 89 4.01 13.62 8.81
N TRP A 90 2.98 14.10 8.10
CA TRP A 90 2.60 13.61 6.76
C TRP A 90 3.72 13.69 5.70
N HIS A 91 4.72 14.55 5.89
CA HIS A 91 5.87 14.72 5.00
C HIS A 91 6.67 13.42 4.82
N GLN A 92 6.75 12.59 5.86
CA GLN A 92 7.49 11.31 5.81
C GLN A 92 6.87 10.29 4.83
N PHE A 93 5.60 10.47 4.50
CA PHE A 93 4.86 9.63 3.55
C PHE A 93 4.83 10.24 2.15
N ASN A 94 5.71 11.21 1.86
CA ASN A 94 5.73 12.00 0.63
C ASN A 94 4.43 12.81 0.42
N GLY A 95 3.76 13.18 1.51
CA GLY A 95 2.59 14.05 1.47
C GLY A 95 2.93 15.43 0.91
N LYS A 96 1.95 16.06 0.25
CA LYS A 96 2.06 17.41 -0.29
C LYS A 96 0.75 18.17 -0.12
N ARG A 97 0.82 19.43 0.32
CA ARG A 97 -0.34 20.34 0.29
C ARG A 97 -0.79 20.58 -1.15
N LEU A 98 -2.09 20.59 -1.38
CA LEU A 98 -2.65 20.91 -2.69
C LEU A 98 -2.51 22.41 -2.97
N GLN A 99 -2.31 22.77 -4.23
CA GLN A 99 -2.10 24.17 -4.62
C GLN A 99 -3.40 24.97 -4.58
N HIS A 100 -4.52 24.38 -5.03
CA HIS A 100 -5.83 25.04 -5.07
C HIS A 100 -6.55 25.05 -3.71
N ASP A 101 -6.16 24.14 -2.81
CA ASP A 101 -6.68 24.09 -1.45
C ASP A 101 -5.54 23.75 -0.49
N ARG A 102 -5.03 24.76 0.20
CA ARG A 102 -3.87 24.64 1.08
C ARG A 102 -4.20 23.95 2.40
N ASN A 103 -5.49 23.75 2.70
CA ASN A 103 -5.97 23.02 3.86
C ASN A 103 -6.02 21.51 3.60
N VAL A 104 -5.79 21.08 2.36
CA VAL A 104 -5.76 19.66 1.99
C VAL A 104 -4.34 19.20 1.71
N VAL A 105 -3.97 18.08 2.34
CA VAL A 105 -2.73 17.34 2.10
C VAL A 105 -3.05 16.06 1.33
N SER A 106 -2.27 15.79 0.30
CA SER A 106 -2.38 14.59 -0.51
C SER A 106 -1.15 13.70 -0.34
N ILE A 107 -1.35 12.45 0.04
CA ILE A 107 -0.28 11.47 0.29
C ILE A 107 -0.38 10.32 -0.72
N PRO A 108 0.70 9.98 -1.44
CA PRO A 108 0.67 8.91 -2.45
C PRO A 108 0.70 7.50 -1.82
N LEU A 109 -0.35 6.72 -2.09
CA LEU A 109 -0.34 5.28 -1.78
C LEU A 109 0.47 4.50 -2.83
N GLY A 110 0.49 5.00 -4.06
CA GLY A 110 1.30 4.46 -5.15
C GLY A 110 1.29 5.42 -6.35
N ARG A 111 1.37 4.88 -7.56
CA ARG A 111 1.33 5.72 -8.78
C ARG A 111 -0.05 6.30 -9.06
N ARG A 112 -1.11 5.56 -8.75
CA ARG A 112 -2.48 5.87 -9.18
C ARG A 112 -3.43 6.30 -8.06
N TYR A 113 -3.08 6.10 -6.79
CA TYR A 113 -3.97 6.36 -5.68
C TYR A 113 -3.32 7.32 -4.69
N ARG A 114 -4.13 8.22 -4.13
CA ARG A 114 -3.74 9.15 -3.09
C ARG A 114 -4.78 9.14 -1.98
N ILE A 115 -4.31 9.27 -0.75
CA ILE A 115 -5.15 9.56 0.41
C ILE A 115 -5.12 11.06 0.67
N LEU A 116 -6.26 11.63 1.01
CA LEU A 116 -6.43 13.05 1.31
C LEU A 116 -6.63 13.23 2.81
N PHE A 117 -5.97 14.24 3.36
CA PHE A 117 -6.14 14.70 4.72
C PHE A 117 -6.50 16.18 4.72
N ARG A 118 -7.42 16.60 5.60
CA ARG A 118 -7.67 18.00 5.89
C ARG A 118 -6.90 18.47 7.11
N THR A 119 -6.44 19.71 7.07
CA THR A 119 -5.59 20.34 8.10
C THR A 119 -6.16 21.67 8.55
N ASP A 120 -7.49 21.78 8.60
CA ASP A 120 -8.23 23.04 8.70
C ASP A 120 -7.82 23.82 9.96
N ASP A 121 -7.70 23.17 11.14
CA ASP A 121 -7.13 23.77 12.36
C ASP A 121 -6.76 22.69 13.40
N GLY A 122 -5.75 21.86 13.11
CA GLY A 122 -5.28 20.85 14.07
C GLY A 122 -4.62 19.62 13.46
N ALA A 123 -4.82 18.47 14.12
CA ALA A 123 -4.30 17.19 13.67
C ALA A 123 -4.91 16.81 12.31
N PRO A 124 -4.11 16.37 11.31
CA PRO A 124 -4.62 16.02 9.99
C PRO A 124 -5.72 14.96 10.05
N GLN A 125 -6.91 15.28 9.55
CA GLN A 125 -8.05 14.37 9.54
C GLN A 125 -8.15 13.66 8.19
N PRO A 126 -8.23 12.32 8.15
CA PRO A 126 -8.39 11.60 6.89
C PRO A 126 -9.76 11.90 6.28
N VAL A 127 -9.79 12.17 4.97
CA VAL A 127 -11.01 12.52 4.25
C VAL A 127 -11.43 11.37 3.34
N GLU A 128 -10.57 11.01 2.40
CA GLU A 128 -10.85 9.91 1.48
C GLU A 128 -9.61 9.38 0.78
N VAL A 129 -9.74 8.23 0.12
CA VAL A 129 -8.78 7.71 -0.84
C VAL A 129 -9.35 7.81 -2.24
N MET A 130 -8.60 8.37 -3.17
CA MET A 130 -9.04 8.53 -4.56
C MET A 130 -7.97 8.19 -5.58
N SER A 131 -8.42 7.85 -6.78
CA SER A 131 -7.54 7.67 -7.93
C SER A 131 -7.04 9.02 -8.46
N HIS A 132 -5.91 9.00 -9.16
CA HIS A 132 -5.34 10.20 -9.78
C HIS A 132 -6.23 10.74 -10.92
N GLU A 133 -7.04 9.89 -11.55
CA GLU A 133 -7.99 10.28 -12.59
C GLU A 133 -9.19 11.02 -11.98
N SER A 134 -9.76 10.48 -10.89
CA SER A 134 -10.85 11.10 -10.13
C SER A 134 -10.44 12.47 -9.56
N TYR A 135 -9.21 12.60 -9.03
CA TYR A 135 -8.69 13.86 -8.49
C TYR A 135 -8.49 14.96 -9.55
N ASN A 136 -8.13 14.61 -10.78
CA ASN A 136 -7.88 15.60 -11.83
C ASN A 136 -9.15 16.03 -12.58
N GLY A 137 -10.24 15.28 -12.42
CA GLY A 137 -11.56 15.63 -12.97
C GLY A 137 -12.27 16.72 -12.18
N THR A 138 -11.99 16.86 -10.88
CA THR A 138 -12.56 17.90 -9.99
C THR A 138 -11.83 19.24 -10.02
N LYS A 139 -10.79 19.39 -10.86
CA LYS A 139 -10.13 20.69 -11.04
C LYS A 139 -11.07 21.65 -11.81
N PRO A 140 -11.45 22.80 -11.23
CA PRO A 140 -12.20 23.82 -11.96
C PRO A 140 -11.34 24.31 -13.14
N GLY A 141 -11.86 24.20 -14.37
CA GLY A 141 -11.16 24.61 -15.59
C GLY A 141 -11.14 23.60 -16.74
N ARG A 142 -11.67 22.37 -16.56
CA ARG A 142 -12.05 21.51 -17.70
C ARG A 142 -13.54 21.66 -17.98
N ARG A 143 -13.90 22.65 -18.79
CA ARG A 143 -15.13 22.65 -19.59
C ARG A 143 -14.73 22.68 -21.05
#